data_AF-Q8TSH9-F1
#
_entry.id   AF-Q8TSH9-F1
#
_cell.length_a   1.000
_cell.length_b   1.000
_cell.length_c   1.000
_cell.angle_alpha   90.00
_cell.angle_beta   90.00
_cell.angle_gamma   90.00
#
_symmetry.space_group_name_H-M   'P 1'
#
loop_
_entity.id
_entity.type
_entity.pdbx_description
1 polymer ?
#
loop_
_entity_poly.entity_id
_entity_poly.type
_entity_poly.pdbx_seq_one_letter_code
_entity_poly.pdbx_strand_id
1 'polypeptide(L)'
;MKTREIYAEMRCIPPVVLRADGRNFKNTLSGLGFEKPYDKTFARAMADTAELFIKKSGLSPLFAYTFSDEISFLFTDLPFDGRVEKIDSVVASFLGSALTIKLRLEEPIAFDSRLVALQKEEIPEYFHRRQLEAWRNFVAS
;
A
#
# COMPACT_ATOMS: atom_id res chain seq x y z
N MET A 1 -18.17 -26.27 -1.09
CA MET A 1 -16.79 -25.73 -1.12
C MET A 1 -16.78 -24.21 -1.03
N LYS A 2 -17.53 -23.47 -1.87
CA LYS A 2 -17.67 -22.00 -1.76
C LYS A 2 -18.04 -21.49 -0.36
N THR A 3 -18.93 -22.18 0.36
CA THR A 3 -19.31 -21.85 1.75
C THR A 3 -18.19 -21.97 2.78
N ARG A 4 -17.01 -22.50 2.40
CA ARG A 4 -15.81 -22.57 3.24
C ARG A 4 -14.83 -21.42 2.97
N GLU A 5 -15.11 -20.55 2.00
CA GLU A 5 -14.31 -19.35 1.73
C GLU A 5 -14.75 -18.23 2.69
N ILE A 6 -14.24 -18.26 3.93
CA ILE A 6 -14.76 -17.50 5.08
C ILE A 6 -14.80 -15.98 4.83
N TYR A 7 -13.88 -15.44 4.03
CA TYR A 7 -13.79 -14.01 3.74
C TYR A 7 -14.47 -13.58 2.44
N ALA A 8 -14.95 -14.51 1.61
CA ALA A 8 -15.40 -14.20 0.24
C ALA A 8 -16.63 -13.27 0.17
N GLU A 9 -17.40 -13.19 1.25
CA GLU A 9 -18.60 -12.35 1.33
C GLU A 9 -18.38 -11.04 2.13
N MET A 10 -17.20 -10.85 2.73
CA MET A 10 -16.92 -9.65 3.50
C MET A 10 -16.76 -8.46 2.55
N ARG A 11 -17.63 -7.46 2.72
CA ARG A 11 -17.63 -6.24 1.92
C ARG A 11 -17.45 -5.01 2.78
N CYS A 12 -16.83 -3.99 2.23
CA CYS A 12 -16.76 -2.66 2.83
C CYS A 12 -17.51 -1.63 1.97
N ILE A 13 -17.84 -0.50 2.58
CA ILE A 13 -18.55 0.62 1.95
C ILE A 13 -17.59 1.81 1.94
N PRO A 14 -17.43 2.52 0.80
CA PRO A 14 -16.58 3.70 0.72
C PRO A 14 -17.11 4.87 1.57
N PRO A 15 -16.26 5.82 2.00
CA PRO A 15 -14.84 5.91 1.66
C PRO A 15 -13.96 4.98 2.50
N VAL A 16 -12.92 4.43 1.86
CA VAL A 16 -11.98 3.50 2.49
C VAL A 16 -10.57 3.89 2.11
N VAL A 17 -9.66 3.79 3.07
CA VAL A 17 -8.22 3.78 2.78
C VAL A 17 -7.71 2.35 2.76
N LEU A 18 -7.08 1.95 1.66
CA LEU A 18 -6.29 0.74 1.59
C LEU A 18 -4.85 1.09 1.95
N ARG A 19 -4.36 0.50 3.03
CA ARG A 19 -2.97 0.66 3.46
C ARG A 19 -2.20 -0.61 3.17
N ALA A 20 -1.15 -0.50 2.38
CA ALA A 20 -0.20 -1.56 2.08
C ALA A 20 1.15 -1.28 2.75
N ASP A 21 1.78 -2.31 3.30
CA ASP A 21 3.03 -2.23 4.06
C ASP A 21 3.99 -3.34 3.61
N GLY A 22 5.27 -3.01 3.48
CA GLY A 22 6.30 -3.92 3.00
C GLY A 22 6.60 -5.03 4.01
N ARG A 23 6.26 -6.28 3.68
CA ARG A 23 6.51 -7.42 4.57
C ARG A 23 8.01 -7.67 4.70
N ASN A 24 8.55 -7.39 5.88
CA ASN A 24 9.94 -7.68 6.26
C ASN A 24 10.99 -6.93 5.41
N PHE A 25 10.66 -5.75 4.87
CA PHE A 25 11.53 -4.99 3.97
C PHE A 25 12.88 -4.64 4.60
N LYS A 26 12.94 -4.43 5.92
CA LYS A 26 14.22 -4.24 6.63
C LYS A 26 15.25 -5.34 6.35
N ASN A 27 14.80 -6.58 6.25
CA ASN A 27 15.65 -7.74 5.97
C ASN A 27 15.72 -8.03 4.47
N THR A 28 14.60 -8.01 3.76
CA THR A 28 14.57 -8.34 2.32
C THR A 28 15.33 -7.34 1.48
N LEU A 29 15.42 -6.08 1.91
CA LEU A 29 16.21 -5.05 1.24
C LEU A 29 17.61 -4.88 1.85
N SER A 30 17.93 -5.64 2.90
CA SER A 30 19.28 -5.63 3.47
C SER A 30 20.27 -6.21 2.46
N GLY A 31 21.43 -5.56 2.31
CA GLY A 31 22.44 -5.98 1.33
C GLY A 31 22.22 -5.49 -0.11
N LEU A 32 21.10 -4.82 -0.42
CA LEU A 32 20.86 -4.19 -1.73
C LEU A 32 21.57 -2.84 -1.92
N GLY A 33 22.40 -2.44 -0.96
CA GLY A 33 23.23 -1.23 -1.06
C GLY A 33 22.49 0.10 -0.91
N PHE A 34 21.23 0.08 -0.44
CA PHE A 34 20.48 1.31 -0.18
C PHE A 34 21.13 2.17 0.92
N GLU A 35 21.13 3.48 0.71
CA GLU A 35 21.60 4.47 1.66
C GLU A 35 20.77 4.45 2.95
N LYS A 36 21.43 4.67 4.09
CA LYS A 36 20.79 4.77 5.40
C LYS A 36 20.95 6.18 5.98
N PRO A 37 19.96 6.68 6.74
CA PRO A 37 18.65 6.05 7.01
C PRO A 37 17.64 6.20 5.87
N TYR A 38 17.93 7.02 4.86
CA TYR A 38 17.03 7.29 3.72
C TYR A 38 17.73 7.06 2.39
N ASP A 39 17.07 6.33 1.52
CA ASP A 39 17.52 6.11 0.16
C ASP A 39 16.53 6.75 -0.83
N LYS A 40 17.03 7.70 -1.64
CA LYS A 40 16.21 8.42 -2.62
C LYS A 40 15.74 7.53 -3.76
N THR A 41 16.53 6.51 -4.14
CA THR A 41 16.17 5.55 -5.19
C THR A 41 14.99 4.71 -4.72
N PHE A 42 15.05 4.18 -3.49
CA PHE A 42 13.96 3.42 -2.90
C PHE A 42 12.69 4.28 -2.74
N ALA A 43 12.82 5.48 -2.16
CA ALA A 43 11.68 6.39 -2.00
C ALA A 43 11.02 6.74 -3.35
N ARG A 44 11.83 6.96 -4.40
CA ARG A 44 11.32 7.20 -5.74
C ARG A 44 10.65 5.95 -6.33
N ALA A 45 11.20 4.76 -6.11
CA ALA A 45 10.60 3.52 -6.57
C ALA A 45 9.24 3.24 -5.91
N MET A 46 9.07 3.56 -4.63
CA MET A 46 7.78 3.50 -3.91
C MET A 46 6.76 4.47 -4.54
N ALA A 47 7.16 5.72 -4.77
CA ALA A 47 6.30 6.72 -5.41
C ALA A 47 5.91 6.33 -6.86
N ASP A 48 6.89 5.89 -7.66
CA ASP A 48 6.69 5.39 -9.01
C ASP A 48 5.75 4.16 -9.04
N THR A 49 5.84 3.29 -8.03
CA THR A 49 4.98 2.11 -7.89
C THR A 49 3.54 2.53 -7.59
N ALA A 50 3.34 3.49 -6.69
CA ALA A 50 2.02 4.06 -6.40
C ALA A 50 1.42 4.74 -7.65
N GLU A 51 2.21 5.54 -8.36
CA GLU A 51 1.80 6.19 -9.60
C GLU A 51 1.42 5.15 -10.67
N LEU A 52 2.21 4.10 -10.83
CA LEU A 52 1.92 3.01 -11.78
C LEU A 52 0.60 2.31 -11.42
N PHE A 53 0.36 2.05 -10.13
CA PHE A 53 -0.91 1.48 -9.67
C PHE A 53 -2.10 2.37 -10.04
N ILE A 54 -2.03 3.68 -9.76
CA ILE A 54 -3.09 4.64 -10.14
C ILE A 54 -3.35 4.59 -11.66
N LYS A 55 -2.29 4.56 -12.48
CA LYS A 55 -2.41 4.63 -13.95
C LYS A 55 -2.81 3.32 -14.62
N LYS A 56 -2.47 2.16 -14.05
CA LYS A 56 -2.52 0.87 -14.77
C LYS A 56 -3.34 -0.22 -14.09
N SER A 57 -3.67 -0.10 -12.81
CA SER A 57 -4.43 -1.15 -12.11
C SER A 57 -5.88 -1.27 -12.60
N GLY A 58 -6.46 -0.18 -13.10
CA GLY A 58 -7.89 -0.10 -13.39
C GLY A 58 -8.78 -0.04 -12.14
N LEU A 59 -8.19 0.08 -10.94
CA LEU A 59 -8.91 0.12 -9.66
C LEU A 59 -9.27 1.56 -9.22
N SER A 60 -8.73 2.57 -9.90
CA SER A 60 -9.11 3.98 -9.80
C SER A 60 -9.17 4.56 -8.37
N PRO A 61 -8.13 4.41 -7.53
CA PRO A 61 -8.06 5.18 -6.28
C PRO A 61 -8.01 6.69 -6.59
N LEU A 62 -8.59 7.50 -5.70
CA LEU A 62 -8.63 8.96 -5.83
C LEU A 62 -7.26 9.60 -5.53
N PHE A 63 -6.54 9.04 -4.57
CA PHE A 63 -5.30 9.61 -4.03
C PHE A 63 -4.40 8.53 -3.44
N ALA A 64 -3.09 8.77 -3.41
CA ALA A 64 -2.12 7.92 -2.74
C ALA A 64 -1.14 8.75 -1.90
N TYR A 65 -0.80 8.25 -0.72
CA TYR A 65 0.26 8.75 0.15
C TYR A 65 1.26 7.64 0.43
N THR A 66 2.56 7.93 0.36
CA THR A 66 3.61 6.94 0.65
C THR A 66 4.68 7.55 1.55
N PHE A 67 5.18 6.74 2.48
CA PHE A 67 6.38 7.01 3.27
C PHE A 67 6.98 5.68 3.73
N SER A 68 8.30 5.63 3.87
CA SER A 68 9.01 4.38 4.21
C SER A 68 8.62 3.25 3.24
N ASP A 69 8.22 2.09 3.74
CA ASP A 69 7.68 0.94 3.00
C ASP A 69 6.14 0.90 2.94
N GLU A 70 5.45 1.97 3.37
CA GLU A 70 3.99 2.07 3.37
C GLU A 70 3.46 2.83 2.14
N ILE A 71 2.31 2.38 1.60
CA ILE A 71 1.48 3.12 0.64
C ILE A 71 0.02 3.06 1.09
N SER A 72 -0.60 4.23 1.27
CA SER A 72 -2.02 4.40 1.60
C SER A 72 -2.78 4.96 0.39
N PHE A 73 -3.76 4.22 -0.14
CA PHE A 73 -4.65 4.64 -1.25
C PHE A 73 -6.05 4.99 -0.73
N LEU A 74 -6.57 6.16 -1.10
CA LEU A 74 -7.96 6.55 -0.81
C LEU A 74 -8.88 6.11 -1.95
N PHE A 75 -9.92 5.35 -1.61
CA PHE A 75 -11.00 4.97 -2.51
C PHE A 75 -12.31 5.62 -2.09
N THR A 76 -12.93 6.36 -3.02
CA THR A 76 -14.30 6.89 -2.89
C THR A 76 -15.34 6.01 -3.59
N ASP A 77 -14.87 5.15 -4.49
CA ASP A 77 -15.60 4.07 -5.12
C ASP A 77 -14.75 2.80 -5.02
N LEU A 78 -15.39 1.64 -4.81
CA LEU A 78 -14.66 0.39 -4.60
C LEU A 78 -14.75 -0.53 -5.81
N PRO A 79 -13.62 -1.13 -6.24
CA PRO A 79 -13.65 -2.21 -7.20
C PRO A 79 -14.20 -3.49 -6.56
N PHE A 80 -14.44 -4.50 -7.40
CA PHE A 80 -14.78 -5.86 -6.95
C PHE A 80 -16.03 -5.96 -6.04
N ASP A 81 -17.00 -5.05 -6.19
CA ASP A 81 -18.20 -5.01 -5.34
C ASP A 81 -17.86 -4.84 -3.84
N GLY A 82 -16.75 -4.16 -3.54
CA GLY A 82 -16.31 -3.91 -2.17
C GLY A 82 -15.74 -5.12 -1.43
N ARG A 83 -15.50 -6.25 -2.12
CA ARG A 83 -14.95 -7.48 -1.53
C ARG A 83 -13.56 -7.26 -0.92
N VAL A 84 -13.49 -7.27 0.41
CA VAL A 84 -12.32 -6.88 1.21
C VAL A 84 -11.08 -7.69 0.84
N GLU A 85 -11.20 -9.01 0.91
CA GLU A 85 -10.16 -9.98 0.59
C GLU A 85 -9.64 -9.87 -0.84
N LYS A 86 -10.51 -9.53 -1.80
CA LYS A 86 -10.12 -9.39 -3.20
C LYS A 86 -9.40 -8.07 -3.44
N ILE A 87 -9.87 -7.00 -2.82
CA ILE A 87 -9.21 -5.70 -2.84
C ILE A 87 -7.81 -5.82 -2.23
N ASP A 88 -7.70 -6.33 -1.00
CA ASP A 88 -6.43 -6.45 -0.29
C ASP A 88 -5.42 -7.33 -1.07
N SER A 89 -5.85 -8.51 -1.52
CA SER A 89 -4.96 -9.43 -2.24
C SER A 89 -4.48 -8.88 -3.59
N VAL A 90 -5.38 -8.29 -4.39
CA VAL A 90 -5.01 -7.78 -5.72
C VAL A 90 -4.09 -6.57 -5.60
N VAL A 91 -4.36 -5.65 -4.66
CA VAL A 91 -3.52 -4.47 -4.48
C VAL A 91 -2.14 -4.85 -3.97
N ALA A 92 -2.05 -5.67 -2.92
CA ALA A 92 -0.75 -6.14 -2.41
C ALA A 92 0.06 -6.88 -3.49
N SER A 93 -0.60 -7.72 -4.30
CA SER A 93 0.03 -8.45 -5.41
C SER A 93 0.57 -7.50 -6.48
N PHE A 94 -0.21 -6.51 -6.90
CA PHE A 94 0.23 -5.53 -7.90
C PHE A 94 1.43 -4.74 -7.40
N LEU A 95 1.38 -4.23 -6.16
CA LEU A 95 2.46 -3.42 -5.60
C LEU A 95 3.76 -4.21 -5.49
N GLY A 96 3.69 -5.47 -5.03
CA GLY A 96 4.86 -6.35 -4.96
C GLY A 96 5.48 -6.55 -6.34
N SER A 97 4.68 -6.93 -7.34
CA SER A 97 5.14 -7.12 -8.71
C SER A 97 5.76 -5.85 -9.30
N ALA A 98 5.08 -4.71 -9.16
CA ALA A 98 5.53 -3.43 -9.69
C ALA A 98 6.85 -2.98 -9.06
N LEU A 99 6.97 -3.07 -7.73
CA LEU A 99 8.17 -2.64 -7.03
C LEU A 99 9.37 -3.57 -7.29
N THR A 100 9.16 -4.90 -7.38
CA THR A 100 10.19 -5.84 -7.84
C THR A 100 10.75 -5.43 -9.21
N ILE A 101 9.88 -5.13 -10.17
CA ILE A 101 10.29 -4.71 -11.52
C ILE A 101 11.03 -3.37 -11.48
N LYS A 102 10.50 -2.38 -10.74
CA LYS A 102 11.07 -1.04 -10.64
C LYS A 102 12.47 -1.03 -10.03
N LEU A 103 12.69 -1.83 -9.00
CA LEU A 103 13.97 -1.96 -8.33
C LEU A 103 14.89 -3.03 -8.95
N ARG A 104 14.41 -3.78 -9.96
CA ARG A 104 15.12 -4.89 -10.58
C ARG A 104 15.61 -5.92 -9.56
N LEU A 105 14.74 -6.27 -8.62
CA LEU A 105 15.07 -7.24 -7.57
C LEU A 105 15.12 -8.66 -8.14
N GLU A 106 16.12 -9.42 -7.73
CA GLU A 106 16.22 -10.86 -8.02
C GLU A 106 15.33 -11.67 -7.07
N GLU A 107 15.12 -11.16 -5.85
CA GLU A 107 14.30 -11.79 -4.83
C GLU A 107 12.86 -11.24 -4.80
N PRO A 108 11.86 -12.08 -4.51
CA PRO A 108 10.49 -11.63 -4.38
C PRO A 108 10.30 -10.82 -3.11
N ILE A 109 9.49 -9.77 -3.21
CA ILE A 109 8.99 -9.00 -2.08
C ILE A 109 7.49 -9.20 -1.95
N ALA A 110 6.97 -8.93 -0.76
CA ALA A 110 5.54 -9.00 -0.51
C ALA A 110 5.09 -7.74 0.22
N PHE A 111 3.87 -7.32 -0.08
CA PHE A 111 3.14 -6.37 0.75
C PHE A 111 2.09 -7.15 1.55
N ASP A 112 1.85 -6.73 2.79
CA ASP A 112 0.52 -6.93 3.37
C ASP A 112 -0.35 -5.72 3.01
N SER A 113 -1.67 -5.90 3.01
CA SER A 113 -2.57 -4.77 2.91
C SER A 113 -3.81 -4.97 3.76
N ARG A 114 -4.48 -3.85 4.06
CA ARG A 114 -5.68 -3.81 4.88
C ARG A 114 -6.54 -2.61 4.52
N LEU A 115 -7.86 -2.79 4.59
CA LEU A 115 -8.83 -1.72 4.43
C LEU A 115 -9.15 -1.05 5.77
N VAL A 116 -9.19 0.28 5.74
CA VAL A 116 -9.59 1.16 6.85
C VAL A 116 -10.83 1.92 6.38
N ALA A 117 -12.00 1.52 6.87
CA ALA A 117 -13.24 2.24 6.62
C ALA A 117 -13.24 3.56 7.39
N LEU A 118 -13.69 4.64 6.73
CA LEU A 118 -13.71 5.98 7.28
C LEU A 118 -15.03 6.66 6.94
N GLN A 119 -15.40 7.66 7.73
CA GLN A 119 -16.32 8.70 7.29
C GLN A 119 -15.57 9.74 6.46
N LYS A 120 -16.28 10.50 5.63
CA LYS A 120 -15.66 11.50 4.75
C LYS A 120 -14.88 12.55 5.55
N GLU A 121 -15.38 12.89 6.72
CA GLU A 121 -14.82 13.86 7.66
C GLU A 121 -13.54 13.37 8.33
N GLU A 122 -13.31 12.05 8.39
CA GLU A 122 -12.14 11.43 9.03
C GLU A 122 -10.95 11.29 8.06
N ILE A 123 -11.16 11.48 6.75
CA ILE A 123 -10.12 11.36 5.73
C ILE A 123 -8.91 12.27 6.03
N PRO A 124 -9.09 13.58 6.32
CA PRO A 124 -7.96 14.46 6.62
C PRO A 124 -7.21 14.02 7.88
N GLU A 125 -7.92 13.57 8.92
CA GLU A 125 -7.30 13.10 10.17
C GLU A 125 -6.45 11.85 9.94
N TYR A 126 -6.95 10.88 9.16
CA TYR A 126 -6.20 9.68 8.82
C TYR A 126 -4.84 10.03 8.18
N PHE A 127 -4.84 10.88 7.14
CA PHE A 127 -3.60 11.25 6.44
C PHE A 127 -2.70 12.16 7.28
N HIS A 128 -3.27 13.03 8.12
CA HIS A 128 -2.49 13.78 9.09
C HIS A 128 -1.74 12.85 10.05
N ARG A 129 -2.40 11.81 10.57
CA ARG A 129 -1.75 10.80 11.42
C ARG A 129 -0.64 10.03 10.69
N ARG A 130 -0.81 9.71 9.40
CA ARG A 130 0.26 9.09 8.59
C ARG A 130 1.47 10.02 8.46
N GLN A 131 1.25 11.31 8.24
CA GLN A 131 2.33 12.31 8.16
C GLN A 131 3.05 12.50 9.50
N LEU A 132 2.33 12.50 10.62
CA LEU A 132 2.94 12.52 11.95
C LEU A 132 3.80 11.28 12.22
N GLU A 133 3.36 10.11 11.75
CA GLU A 133 4.15 8.88 11.85
C GLU A 133 5.42 8.93 10.99
N ALA A 134 5.32 9.45 9.76
CA ALA A 134 6.48 9.71 8.90
C ALA A 134 7.47 10.67 9.57
N TRP A 135 6.99 11.75 10.18
CA TRP A 135 7.83 12.71 10.90
C TRP A 135 8.50 12.09 12.13
N ARG A 136 7.74 11.34 12.94
CA ARG A 136 8.28 10.65 14.11
C ARG A 136 9.37 9.67 13.72
N ASN A 137 9.14 8.89 12.66
CA ASN A 137 10.14 7.96 12.15
C ASN A 137 11.38 8.73 11.70
N PHE A 138 11.22 9.81 10.93
CA PHE A 138 12.33 10.65 10.48
C PHE A 138 13.21 11.17 11.63
N VAL A 139 12.59 11.64 12.72
CA VAL A 139 13.33 12.16 13.89
C VAL A 139 14.04 11.04 14.66
N ALA A 140 13.54 9.80 14.60
CA ALA A 140 14.07 8.67 15.36
C ALA A 140 15.08 7.79 14.60
N SER A 141 15.27 8.04 13.30
CA SER A 141 16.15 7.24 12.41
C SER A 141 17.60 7.68 12.34
#